data_AF-A0A7Y0JHV1-F1
#
_entry.id   AF-A0A7Y0JHV1-F1
#
_cell.length_a   1.000
_cell.length_b   1.000
_cell.length_c   1.000
_cell.angle_alpha   90.00
_cell.angle_beta   90.00
_cell.angle_gamma   90.00
#
_symmetry.space_group_name_H-M   'P 1'
#
loop_
_entity.id
_entity.type
_entity.pdbx_description
1 polymer ?
#
loop_
_entity_poly.entity_id
_entity_poly.type
_entity_poly.pdbx_seq_one_letter_code
_entity_poly.pdbx_strand_id
1 'polypeptide(L)'
;MVLTRRWAVFLTVVGVWSWVIWPRFALAIVQDDHSFSGGAPTAFFWVHAFLIVTSLAFGTVLGVLGVRAWRASLRATRTSPRKTRQTEEFVAVERSAPQD
;
A
#
# COMPACT_ATOMS: atom_id res chain seq x y z
N MET A 1 -2.72 -16.88 9.63
CA MET A 1 -3.52 -16.80 8.38
C MET A 1 -2.86 -15.78 7.48
N VAL A 2 -2.27 -16.24 6.38
CA VAL A 2 -1.43 -15.41 5.52
C VAL A 2 -2.32 -14.36 4.87
N LEU A 3 -2.11 -13.09 5.20
CA LEU A 3 -2.83 -11.97 4.60
C LEU A 3 -2.59 -12.06 3.08
N THR A 4 -3.60 -12.54 2.36
CA THR A 4 -3.45 -13.02 0.99
C THR A 4 -2.92 -11.87 0.16
N ARG A 5 -2.01 -12.13 -0.78
CA ARG A 5 -1.44 -11.11 -1.69
C ARG A 5 -2.49 -10.19 -2.34
N ARG A 6 -3.73 -10.67 -2.47
CA ARG A 6 -4.93 -9.93 -2.90
C ARG A 6 -5.35 -8.82 -1.91
N TRP A 7 -5.26 -9.05 -0.60
CA TRP A 7 -5.54 -8.07 0.44
C TRP A 7 -4.51 -6.93 0.45
N ALA A 8 -3.23 -7.22 0.22
CA ALA A 8 -2.20 -6.18 0.11
C ALA A 8 -2.43 -5.26 -1.11
N VAL A 9 -2.78 -5.84 -2.27
CA VAL A 9 -3.15 -5.07 -3.46
C VAL A 9 -4.45 -4.29 -3.23
N PHE A 10 -5.45 -4.91 -2.59
CA PHE A 10 -6.71 -4.27 -2.24
C PHE A 10 -6.49 -3.04 -1.35
N LEU A 11 -5.69 -3.16 -0.28
CA LEU A 11 -5.33 -2.03 0.59
C LEU A 11 -4.59 -0.93 -0.16
N THR A 12 -3.71 -1.31 -1.10
CA THR A 12 -2.98 -0.35 -1.94
C THR A 12 -3.92 0.41 -2.86
N VAL A 13 -4.82 -0.30 -3.55
CA VAL A 13 -5.80 0.27 -4.47
C VAL A 13 -6.79 1.16 -3.73
N VAL A 14 -7.29 0.72 -2.57
CA VAL A 14 -8.18 1.53 -1.72
C VAL A 14 -7.48 2.80 -1.23
N GLY A 15 -6.21 2.70 -0.81
CA GLY A 15 -5.42 3.87 -0.41
C GLY A 15 -5.23 4.89 -1.54
N VAL A 16 -4.85 4.41 -2.73
CA VAL A 16 -4.66 5.25 -3.92
C VAL A 16 -6.00 5.82 -4.42
N TRP A 17 -7.07 5.03 -4.42
CA TRP A 17 -8.40 5.46 -4.82
C TRP A 17 -8.90 6.59 -3.92
N SER A 18 -8.77 6.43 -2.60
CA SER A 18 -9.11 7.49 -1.65
C SER A 18 -8.26 8.74 -1.92
N TRP A 19 -6.97 8.57 -2.21
CA TRP A 19 -6.09 9.71 -2.55
C TRP A 19 -6.52 10.45 -3.82
N VAL A 20 -7.10 9.79 -4.82
CA VAL A 20 -7.56 10.43 -6.07
C VAL A 20 -8.92 11.12 -5.88
N ILE A 21 -9.79 10.61 -5.01
CA ILE A 21 -11.14 11.16 -4.79
C ILE A 21 -11.10 12.51 -4.04
N TRP A 22 -10.25 12.61 -3.03
CA TRP A 22 -10.25 13.73 -2.08
C TRP A 22 -9.76 15.09 -2.66
N PRO A 23 -8.74 15.17 -3.55
CA PRO A 23 -8.34 16.42 -4.18
C PRO A 23 -9.48 17.05 -5.00
N ARG A 24 -10.31 16.22 -5.63
CA ARG A 24 -11.48 16.69 -6.39
C ARG A 24 -12.50 17.35 -5.48
N PHE A 25 -12.70 16.82 -4.29
CA PHE A 25 -13.55 17.40 -3.25
C PHE A 25 -12.96 18.70 -2.68
N ALA A 26 -11.63 18.77 -2.55
CA ALA A 26 -10.95 19.99 -2.15
C ALA A 26 -11.23 21.14 -3.12
N LEU A 27 -11.10 20.85 -4.42
CA LEU A 27 -11.44 21.79 -5.49
C LEU A 27 -12.92 22.18 -5.45
N ALA A 28 -13.81 21.25 -5.14
CA ALA A 28 -15.23 21.55 -5.01
C ALA A 28 -15.49 22.54 -3.86
N ILE A 29 -14.91 22.32 -2.67
CA ILE A 29 -15.06 23.21 -1.51
C ILE A 29 -14.41 24.58 -1.74
N VAL A 30 -13.29 24.66 -2.46
CA VAL A 30 -12.70 25.97 -2.81
C VAL A 30 -13.60 26.76 -3.78
N GLN A 31 -14.33 26.08 -4.66
CA GLN A 31 -15.26 26.71 -5.62
C GLN A 31 -16.65 26.96 -5.04
N ASP A 32 -16.85 26.59 -3.79
CA ASP A 32 -18.13 26.63 -3.12
C ASP A 32 -18.35 28.00 -2.45
N ASP A 33 -19.46 28.67 -2.78
CA ASP A 33 -19.80 30.00 -2.26
C ASP A 33 -20.00 30.02 -0.73
N HIS A 34 -20.32 28.88 -0.09
CA HIS A 34 -20.50 28.79 1.36
C HIS A 34 -19.16 28.72 2.12
N SER A 35 -18.06 28.45 1.40
CA SER A 35 -16.71 28.49 1.95
C SER A 35 -16.22 29.90 2.23
N PHE A 36 -16.81 30.91 1.60
CA PHE A 36 -16.39 32.30 1.70
C PHE A 36 -17.56 33.21 2.03
N SER A 37 -17.51 33.85 3.20
CA SER A 37 -18.50 34.85 3.60
C SER A 37 -17.84 36.23 3.56
N GLY A 38 -18.36 37.12 2.72
CA GLY A 38 -17.81 38.48 2.56
C GLY A 38 -16.34 38.52 2.12
N GLY A 39 -15.87 37.48 1.41
CA GLY A 39 -14.48 37.36 0.96
C GLY A 39 -13.51 36.76 1.98
N ALA A 40 -13.97 36.41 3.19
CA ALA A 40 -13.16 35.72 4.19
C ALA A 40 -13.46 34.20 4.23
N PRO A 41 -12.43 33.34 4.34
CA PRO A 41 -12.64 31.89 4.52
C PRO A 41 -13.33 31.61 5.85
N THR A 42 -14.42 30.83 5.80
CA THR A 42 -15.22 30.49 6.96
C THR A 42 -14.61 29.33 7.76
N ALA A 43 -15.11 29.09 8.98
CA ALA A 43 -14.73 27.90 9.75
C ALA A 43 -15.09 26.59 9.01
N PHE A 44 -16.17 26.61 8.21
CA PHE A 44 -16.55 25.49 7.36
C PHE A 44 -15.44 25.14 6.36
N PHE A 45 -14.87 26.15 5.69
CA PHE A 45 -13.72 25.96 4.80
C PHE A 45 -12.52 25.37 5.54
N TRP A 46 -12.15 25.92 6.69
CA TRP A 46 -10.95 25.50 7.42
C TRP A 46 -11.04 24.07 7.94
N VAL A 47 -12.17 23.68 8.53
CA VAL A 47 -12.38 22.31 9.02
C VAL A 47 -12.25 21.33 7.85
N HIS A 48 -12.93 21.59 6.74
CA HIS A 48 -12.89 20.70 5.58
C HIS A 48 -11.50 20.66 4.95
N ALA A 49 -10.84 21.79 4.79
CA ALA A 49 -9.47 21.86 4.29
C ALA A 49 -8.52 21.00 5.14
N PHE A 50 -8.62 21.08 6.47
CA PHE A 50 -7.79 20.30 7.39
C PHE A 50 -8.10 18.80 7.31
N LEU A 51 -9.38 18.43 7.26
CA LEU A 51 -9.83 17.05 7.03
C LEU A 51 -9.28 16.50 5.71
N ILE A 52 -9.32 17.31 4.64
CA ILE A 52 -8.81 16.91 3.33
C ILE A 52 -7.31 16.69 3.37
N VAL A 53 -6.54 17.64 3.92
CA VAL A 53 -5.08 17.54 4.01
C VAL A 53 -4.67 16.32 4.83
N THR A 54 -5.33 16.09 5.97
CA THR A 54 -5.07 14.95 6.84
C THR A 54 -5.37 13.64 6.12
N SER A 55 -6.52 13.54 5.46
CA SER A 55 -6.88 12.36 4.65
C SER A 55 -5.92 12.14 3.48
N LEU A 56 -5.46 13.21 2.82
CA LEU A 56 -4.44 13.12 1.76
C LEU A 56 -3.14 12.57 2.32
N ALA A 57 -2.70 13.02 3.50
CA ALA A 57 -1.49 12.53 4.15
C ALA A 57 -1.62 11.03 4.47
N PHE A 58 -2.72 10.60 5.08
CA PHE A 58 -2.98 9.17 5.34
C PHE A 58 -3.04 8.35 4.04
N GLY A 59 -3.73 8.85 3.01
CA GLY A 59 -3.78 8.21 1.69
C GLY A 59 -2.39 8.09 1.03
N THR A 60 -1.54 9.11 1.17
CA THR A 60 -0.17 9.11 0.66
C THR A 60 0.68 8.09 1.39
N VAL A 61 0.63 8.04 2.72
CA VAL A 61 1.36 7.06 3.55
C VAL A 61 0.95 5.63 3.17
N LEU A 62 -0.35 5.37 3.07
CA LEU A 62 -0.87 4.05 2.71
C LEU A 62 -0.55 3.67 1.25
N GLY A 63 -0.65 4.61 0.32
CA GLY A 63 -0.30 4.41 -1.09
C GLY A 63 1.19 4.08 -1.25
N VAL A 64 2.08 4.82 -0.58
CA VAL A 64 3.52 4.56 -0.57
C VAL A 64 3.83 3.20 0.06
N LEU A 65 3.20 2.87 1.19
CA LEU A 65 3.36 1.56 1.84
C LEU A 65 2.91 0.41 0.92
N GLY A 66 1.78 0.58 0.24
CA GLY A 66 1.25 -0.41 -0.69
C GLY A 66 2.14 -0.63 -1.91
N VAL A 67 2.62 0.44 -2.54
CA VAL A 67 3.61 0.37 -3.64
C VAL A 67 4.89 -0.30 -3.16
N ARG A 68 5.36 0.04 -1.95
CA ARG A 68 6.58 -0.54 -1.37
C ARG A 68 6.40 -2.03 -1.06
N ALA A 69 5.24 -2.44 -0.55
CA ALA A 69 4.90 -3.84 -0.30
C ALA A 69 4.81 -4.65 -1.62
N TRP A 70 4.23 -4.08 -2.67
CA TRP A 70 4.22 -4.69 -3.99
C TRP A 70 5.65 -4.87 -4.53
N ARG A 71 6.50 -3.84 -4.45
CA ARG A 71 7.90 -3.94 -4.89
C ARG A 71 8.73 -4.93 -4.08
N ALA A 72 8.46 -5.09 -2.78
CA ALA A 72 9.12 -6.12 -1.96
C ALA A 72 8.67 -7.54 -2.34
N SER A 73 7.38 -7.71 -2.66
CA SER A 73 6.81 -8.97 -3.12
C SER A 73 7.44 -9.47 -4.43
N LEU A 74 7.76 -8.55 -5.35
CA LEU A 74 8.45 -8.87 -6.60
C LEU A 74 9.89 -9.38 -6.39
N ARG A 75 10.55 -9.00 -5.29
CA ARG A 75 11.91 -9.48 -4.98
C ARG A 75 11.93 -10.86 -4.33
N ALA A 76 10.90 -11.20 -3.57
CA ALA A 76 10.78 -12.51 -2.93
C ALA A 76 10.63 -13.67 -3.95
N THR A 77 10.16 -13.38 -5.16
CA THR A 77 10.04 -14.37 -6.25
C THR A 77 11.40 -14.77 -6.84
N ARG A 78 12.50 -14.08 -6.49
CA ARG A 78 13.87 -14.48 -6.85
C ARG A 78 14.53 -15.40 -5.83
N THR A 79 13.89 -15.72 -4.70
CA THR A 79 14.36 -16.80 -3.83
C THR A 79 13.88 -18.15 -4.37
N SER A 80 14.32 -18.42 -5.60
CA SER A 80 14.33 -19.73 -6.24
C SER A 80 15.47 -20.57 -5.62
N PRO A 81 15.72 -21.78 -6.08
CA PRO A 81 15.19 -23.08 -5.66
C PRO A 81 16.22 -23.81 -4.77
N ARG A 82 16.84 -23.13 -3.82
CA ARG A 82 17.95 -23.69 -3.03
C ARG A 82 17.52 -24.83 -2.10
N LYS A 83 16.27 -24.81 -1.62
CA LYS A 83 15.78 -25.85 -0.69
C LYS A 83 15.67 -27.22 -1.37
N THR A 84 15.25 -27.27 -2.64
CA THR A 84 15.08 -28.52 -3.37
C THR A 84 16.43 -29.17 -3.69
N ARG A 85 17.42 -28.39 -4.13
CA ARG A 85 18.76 -28.90 -4.47
C ARG A 85 19.50 -29.43 -3.24
N GLN A 86 19.36 -28.77 -2.10
CA GLN A 86 20.01 -29.17 -0.85
C GLN A 86 19.39 -30.46 -0.28
N THR A 87 18.08 -30.65 -0.44
CA THR A 87 17.43 -31.91 -0.03
C THR A 87 17.82 -33.07 -0.95
N GLU A 88 17.94 -32.83 -2.26
CA GLU A 88 18.40 -33.86 -3.20
C GLU A 88 19.87 -34.23 -2.98
N GLU A 89 20.74 -33.26 -2.69
CA GLU A 89 22.14 -33.51 -2.36
C GLU A 89 22.29 -34.29 -1.04
N PHE A 90 21.52 -33.95 -0.01
CA PHE A 90 21.54 -34.67 1.26
C PHE A 90 21.03 -36.12 1.12
N VAL A 91 19.97 -36.32 0.35
CA VAL A 91 19.43 -37.67 0.05
C VAL A 91 20.40 -38.48 -0.82
N ALA A 92 21.12 -37.84 -1.75
CA ALA A 92 22.14 -38.51 -2.55
C ALA A 92 23.35 -38.92 -1.71
N VAL A 93 23.79 -38.08 -0.77
CA VAL A 93 24.87 -38.41 0.18
C VAL A 93 24.46 -39.57 1.10
N GLU A 94 23.26 -39.53 1.68
CA GLU A 94 22.73 -40.60 2.53
C GLU A 94 22.66 -41.94 1.79
N ARG A 95 22.25 -41.92 0.52
CA ARG A 95 22.15 -43.13 -0.32
C ARG A 95 23.51 -43.66 -0.79
N SER A 96 24.56 -42.86 -0.66
CA SER A 96 25.95 -43.22 -1.03
C SER A 96 26.78 -43.68 0.17
N ALA A 97 26.24 -43.57 1.39
CA ALA A 97 26.89 -44.05 2.59
C ALA A 97 26.93 -45.58 2.57
N PRO A 98 28.10 -46.22 2.71
CA PRO A 98 28.18 -47.67 2.83
C PRO A 98 27.45 -48.11 4.10
N GLN A 99 26.56 -49.08 3.98
CA GLN A 99 25.98 -49.75 5.14
C GLN A 99 26.93 -50.87 5.56
N ASP A 100 27.81 -50.56 6.51
CA ASP A 100 28.66 -51.50 7.21
C ASP A 100 28.02 -52.01 8.52
#